data_AF-A0A920NA96-F1
#
_entry.id   AF-A0A920NA96-F1
#
_cell.length_a   1.000
_cell.length_b   1.000
_cell.length_c   1.000
_cell.angle_alpha   90.00
_cell.angle_beta   90.00
_cell.angle_gamma   90.00
#
_symmetry.space_group_name_H-M   'P 1'
#
loop_
_entity.id
_entity.type
_entity.pdbx_description
1 polymer ?
#
loop_
_entity_poly.entity_id
_entity_poly.type
_entity_poly.pdbx_seq_one_letter_code
_entity_poly.pdbx_strand_id
1 'polypeptide(L)' 'MPEMLSIGECLIELFSEEPIQKASTFNRSLAGDSFNILVAASRLGTKTGYITNFGDDPFESYLRET' A
#
# COMPACT_ATOMS: atom_id res chain seq x y z
N MET A 1 11.52 2.42 -18.01
CA MET A 1 12.24 3.11 -16.93
C MET A 1 11.25 4.07 -16.27
N PRO A 2 11.11 4.06 -14.94
CA PRO A 2 10.19 4.97 -14.24
C PRO A 2 10.69 6.41 -14.31
N GLU A 3 9.75 7.34 -14.44
CA GLU A 3 9.97 8.80 -14.40
C GLU A 3 9.98 9.30 -12.94
N MET A 4 9.26 8.61 -12.05
CA MET A 4 9.21 8.90 -10.63
C MET A 4 9.50 7.63 -9.82
N LEU A 5 10.39 7.78 -8.84
CA LEU A 5 10.71 6.75 -7.85
C LEU A 5 10.33 7.26 -6.46
N SER A 6 9.80 6.37 -5.64
CA SER A 6 9.66 6.57 -4.21
C SER A 6 10.25 5.38 -3.49
N ILE A 7 10.76 5.62 -2.30
CA ILE A 7 11.31 4.60 -1.41
C ILE A 7 10.66 4.77 -0.04
N GLY A 8 10.23 3.66 0.55
CA GLY A 8 9.59 3.69 1.85
C GLY A 8 8.98 2.35 2.22
N GLU A 9 8.13 2.39 3.23
CA GLU A 9 7.40 1.24 3.74
C GLU A 9 6.03 1.14 3.10
N CYS A 10 5.71 0.00 2.50
CA CYS A 10 4.32 -0.34 2.16
C CYS A 10 3.64 -0.90 3.40
N LEU A 11 2.43 -0.41 3.70
CA LEU A 11 1.69 -0.83 4.88
C LEU A 11 0.44 -1.61 4.48
N ILE A 12 0.07 -2.56 5.34
CA ILE A 12 -1.27 -3.13 5.35
C ILE A 12 -2.18 -2.23 6.17
N GLU A 13 -3.21 -1.71 5.55
CA GLU A 13 -4.29 -1.04 6.25
C GLU A 13 -5.39 -2.04 6.60
N LEU A 14 -5.77 -2.08 7.88
CA LEU A 14 -6.95 -2.78 8.36
C LEU A 14 -7.98 -1.73 8.75
N PHE A 15 -9.08 -1.66 8.02
CA PHE A 15 -10.13 -0.67 8.25
C PHE A 15 -11.49 -1.32 8.42
N SER A 16 -12.39 -0.60 9.07
CA SER A 16 -13.78 -0.98 9.30
C SER A 16 -14.67 0.23 9.08
N GLU A 17 -15.89 0.01 8.58
CA GLU A 17 -16.92 1.06 8.51
C GLU A 17 -17.51 1.36 9.90
N GLU A 18 -17.46 0.40 10.82
CA GLU A 18 -17.80 0.59 12.23
C GLU A 18 -16.64 1.22 13.02
N PRO A 19 -16.93 1.93 14.14
CA PRO A 19 -15.89 2.37 15.08
C PRO A 19 -15.00 1.20 15.51
N ILE A 20 -13.69 1.39 15.46
CA ILE A 20 -12.69 0.32 15.64
C ILE A 20 -12.84 -0.46 16.94
N GLN A 21 -13.35 0.17 18.01
CA GLN A 21 -13.56 -0.46 19.32
C GLN A 21 -14.75 -1.43 19.34
N LYS A 22 -15.61 -1.40 18.31
CA LYS A 22 -16.80 -2.25 18.17
C LYS A 22 -16.71 -3.22 17.00
N ALA A 23 -15.82 -2.94 16.05
CA ALA A 23 -15.63 -3.73 14.85
C ALA A 23 -15.30 -5.19 15.18
N SER A 24 -16.05 -6.12 14.58
CA SER A 24 -15.80 -7.57 14.67
C SER A 24 -15.01 -8.11 13.50
N THR A 25 -14.91 -7.34 12.41
CA THR A 25 -14.17 -7.68 11.19
C THR A 25 -13.44 -6.46 10.65
N PHE A 26 -12.40 -6.72 9.84
CA PHE A 26 -11.64 -5.69 9.14
C PHE A 26 -11.51 -6.04 7.67
N ASN A 27 -11.61 -5.02 6.83
CA ASN A 27 -11.20 -5.08 5.44
C ASN A 27 -9.72 -4.73 5.34
N ARG A 28 -9.02 -5.36 4.39
CA ARG A 28 -7.61 -5.11 4.12
C ARG A 28 -7.44 -4.22 2.90
N SER A 29 -6.52 -3.26 2.99
CA SER A 29 -6.13 -2.30 1.96
C SER A 29 -4.61 -2.08 1.99
N LEU A 30 -4.09 -1.34 1.00
CA LEU A 30 -2.71 -0.85 0.97
C LEU A 30 -2.64 0.58 1.52
N ALA A 31 -1.58 0.86 2.26
CA ALA A 31 -1.27 2.20 2.78
C ALA A 31 0.23 2.50 2.68
N GLY A 32 0.60 3.68 3.18
CA GLY A 32 1.95 4.25 3.09
C GLY A 32 1.92 5.54 2.28
N ASP A 33 2.43 6.62 2.84
CA ASP A 33 2.47 7.94 2.21
C ASP A 33 3.32 7.92 0.91
N SER A 34 4.50 7.33 0.99
CA SER A 34 5.47 7.12 -0.08
C SER A 34 4.96 6.20 -1.19
N PHE A 35 4.05 5.27 -0.86
CA PHE A 35 3.35 4.44 -1.83
C PHE A 35 2.17 5.20 -2.47
N ASN A 36 1.32 5.82 -1.65
CA ASN A 36 0.10 6.48 -2.11
C ASN A 36 0.37 7.64 -3.07
N ILE A 37 1.47 8.38 -2.90
CA ILE A 37 1.88 9.42 -3.85
C ILE A 37 2.20 8.85 -5.24
N LEU A 38 2.83 7.67 -5.32
CA LEU A 38 3.10 7.00 -6.59
C LEU A 38 1.83 6.44 -7.21
N VAL A 39 0.90 5.91 -6.40
CA VAL A 39 -0.41 5.48 -6.92
C VAL A 39 -1.15 6.65 -7.55
N ALA A 40 -1.16 7.82 -6.89
CA ALA A 40 -1.76 9.03 -7.45
C ALA A 40 -1.08 9.46 -8.75
N ALA A 41 0.26 9.52 -8.78
CA ALA A 41 1.02 9.89 -9.98
C ALA A 41 0.81 8.89 -11.13
N SER A 42 0.76 7.59 -10.83
CA SER A 42 0.50 6.53 -11.81
C SER A 42 -0.89 6.65 -12.43
N ARG A 43 -1.91 6.96 -11.61
CA ARG A 43 -3.29 7.20 -12.11
C ARG A 43 -3.39 8.43 -13.01
N LEU A 44 -2.47 9.38 -12.87
CA LEU A 44 -2.36 10.56 -13.75
C LEU A 44 -1.45 10.33 -14.97
N GLY A 45 -0.93 9.11 -15.16
CA GLY A 45 -0.18 8.71 -16.36
C GLY A 45 1.35 8.75 -16.23
N THR A 46 1.89 9.07 -15.06
CA THR A 46 3.35 9.02 -14.82
C THR A 46 3.81 7.57 -14.69
N LYS A 47 4.90 7.17 -15.34
CA LYS A 47 5.50 5.86 -15.10
C LYS A 47 6.22 5.85 -13.76
N THR A 48 5.70 5.13 -12.79
CA THR A 48 6.24 5.09 -11.42
C THR A 48 7.00 3.79 -11.14
N GLY A 49 7.86 3.84 -10.12
CA GLY A 49 8.48 2.65 -9.53
C GLY A 49 8.63 2.83 -8.02
N TYR A 50 8.45 1.75 -7.27
CA TYR A 50 8.52 1.77 -5.81
C TYR A 50 9.62 0.86 -5.30
N ILE A 51 10.40 1.35 -4.35
CA ILE A 51 11.42 0.58 -3.65
C ILE A 51 10.94 0.40 -2.22
N THR A 52 10.69 -0.85 -1.84
CA THR A 52 10.27 -1.23 -0.48
C THR A 52 10.94 -2.55 -0.12
N ASN A 53 10.97 -2.86 1.16
CA ASN A 53 11.26 -4.20 1.63
C ASN A 53 9.98 -4.87 2.12
N PHE A 54 9.95 -6.20 2.13
CA PHE A 54 8.84 -6.98 2.67
C PHE A 54 9.34 -7.87 3.81
N GLY A 55 8.44 -8.18 4.74
CA GLY A 55 8.64 -9.24 5.72
C GLY A 55 8.42 -10.62 5.11
N ASP A 56 8.87 -11.65 5.82
CA ASP A 56 8.55 -13.06 5.53
C ASP A 56 7.32 -13.45 6.36
N ASP A 57 6.15 -12.97 5.91
CA ASP A 57 4.88 -13.15 6.60
C ASP A 57 3.70 -13.28 5.61
N PRO A 58 2.50 -13.71 6.06
CA PRO A 58 1.36 -13.96 5.18
C PRO A 58 0.84 -12.74 4.39
N PHE A 59 1.28 -11.52 4.71
CA PHE A 59 0.93 -10.32 3.94
C PHE A 59 1.88 -10.08 2.76
N GLU A 60 3.05 -10.72 2.71
CA GLU A 60 4.03 -10.53 1.64
C GLU A 60 3.41 -10.74 0.25
N SER A 61 2.75 -11.88 0.04
CA SER A 61 2.13 -12.20 -1.25
C SER A 61 1.11 -11.14 -1.67
N TYR A 62 0.30 -10.67 -0.72
CA TYR A 62 -0.70 -9.63 -0.98
C TYR A 62 -0.06 -8.29 -1.38
N LEU A 63 1.01 -7.89 -0.69
CA LEU A 63 1.74 -6.65 -0.97
C LEU A 63 2.48 -6.69 -2.33
N ARG A 64 2.90 -7.87 -2.79
CA ARG A 64 3.61 -8.03 -4.07
C ARG A 64 2.69 -8.11 -5.28
N GLU A 65 1.47 -8.62 -5.10
CA GLU A 65 0.52 -8.87 -6.20
C GLU A 65 -0.41 -7.69 -6.49
N THR A 66 -0.58 -6.77 -5.53
CA THR A 66 -1.48 -5.62 -5.62
C THR A 66 -0.78 -4.39 -6.19
#